data_AF-C0DYE1-F1
#
_entry.id   AF-C0DYE1-F1
#
_cell.length_a   1.000
_cell.length_b   1.000
_cell.length_c   1.000
_cell.angle_alpha   90.00
_cell.angle_beta   90.00
_cell.angle_gamma   90.00
#
_symmetry.space_group_name_H-M   'P 1'
#
loop_
_entity.id
_entity.type
_entity.pdbx_description
1 polymer ?
#
loop_
_entity_poly.entity_id
_entity_poly.type
_entity_poly.pdbx_seq_one_letter_code
_entity_poly.pdbx_strand_id
1 'polypeptide(L)'
;MGLINGQPVAHVAFSPRPGLVEARACRLVVLPEWQGAGVGTRFLNGCAEMWLRGENRYRRPLRTLINTSHPGLAAALRRNPQWTQVSAALYGADKLRCRDSLRRSALKHGKDTGKARSATGYGGHFRAVQGFRYLGNGQEE
;
A
#
# COMPACT_ATOMS: atom_id res chain seq x y z
N MET A 1 -9.08 11.43 13.30
CA MET A 1 -9.98 12.15 12.36
C MET A 1 -9.32 13.46 11.98
N GLY A 2 -9.48 13.93 10.74
CA GLY A 2 -9.03 15.24 10.30
C GLY A 2 -10.18 16.24 10.35
N LEU A 3 -9.96 17.37 11.02
CA LEU A 3 -10.96 18.41 11.25
C LEU A 3 -10.53 19.71 10.54
N ILE A 4 -11.48 20.44 9.97
CA ILE A 4 -11.32 21.83 9.54
C ILE A 4 -12.46 22.63 10.16
N ASN A 5 -12.13 23.68 10.92
CA ASN A 5 -13.11 24.49 11.65
C ASN A 5 -14.09 23.66 12.50
N GLY A 6 -13.58 22.59 13.15
CA GLY A 6 -14.38 21.68 13.96
C GLY A 6 -15.20 20.65 13.18
N GLN A 7 -15.25 20.72 11.85
CA GLN A 7 -15.99 19.77 11.01
C GLN A 7 -15.09 18.61 10.54
N PRO A 8 -15.56 17.35 10.58
CA PRO A 8 -14.81 16.20 10.10
C PRO A 8 -14.76 16.16 8.57
N VAL A 9 -13.55 16.28 8.01
CA VAL A 9 -13.32 16.32 6.55
C VAL A 9 -12.49 15.15 6.03
N ALA A 10 -11.77 14.46 6.92
CA ALA A 10 -10.90 13.35 6.54
C ALA A 10 -10.84 12.25 7.60
N HIS A 11 -10.65 11.01 7.16
CA HIS A 11 -10.46 9.85 8.02
C HIS A 11 -9.46 8.89 7.40
N VAL A 12 -8.64 8.24 8.24
CA VAL A 12 -7.78 7.14 7.83
C VAL A 12 -7.89 5.99 8.82
N ALA A 13 -8.10 4.78 8.30
CA ALA A 13 -8.09 3.55 9.08
C ALA A 13 -6.74 2.85 8.96
N PHE A 14 -6.23 2.34 10.09
CA PHE A 14 -4.97 1.62 10.17
C PHE A 14 -5.16 0.18 10.63
N SER A 15 -4.40 -0.74 10.03
CA SER A 15 -4.27 -2.12 10.48
C SER A 15 -2.80 -2.56 10.41
N PRO A 16 -2.16 -2.92 11.53
CA PRO A 16 -0.78 -3.38 11.50
C PRO A 16 -0.63 -4.68 10.69
N ARG A 17 0.51 -4.84 10.03
CA ARG A 17 0.88 -6.14 9.45
C ARG A 17 1.15 -7.17 10.57
N PRO A 18 0.96 -8.48 10.30
CA PRO A 18 1.31 -9.53 11.24
C PRO A 18 2.71 -9.34 11.83
N GLY A 19 2.84 -9.53 13.14
CA GLY A 19 4.07 -9.27 13.88
C GLY A 19 4.28 -7.80 14.30
N LEU A 20 3.30 -6.91 14.10
CA LEU A 20 3.40 -5.48 14.42
C LEU A 20 4.67 -4.86 13.82
N VAL A 21 4.94 -5.16 12.54
CA VAL A 21 6.16 -4.69 11.87
C VAL A 21 5.97 -3.31 11.21
N GLU A 22 4.78 -3.06 10.67
CA GLU A 22 4.42 -1.82 9.97
C GLU A 22 2.93 -1.53 10.15
N ALA A 23 2.57 -0.25 10.16
CA ALA A 23 1.19 0.20 10.20
C ALA A 23 0.64 0.36 8.78
N ARG A 24 -0.36 -0.44 8.37
CA ARG A 24 -0.95 -0.27 7.04
C ARG A 24 -2.07 0.78 7.11
N ALA A 25 -1.92 1.88 6.38
CA ALA A 25 -3.02 2.79 6.09
C ALA A 25 -3.94 2.13 5.05
N CYS A 26 -5.09 1.62 5.51
CA CYS A 26 -5.96 0.76 4.72
C CYS A 26 -6.99 1.54 3.89
N ARG A 27 -7.53 2.62 4.47
CA ARG A 27 -8.59 3.41 3.86
C ARG A 27 -8.42 4.86 4.26
N LEU A 28 -7.98 5.68 3.32
CA LEU A 28 -7.96 7.13 3.44
C LEU A 28 -9.19 7.68 2.72
N VAL A 29 -9.97 8.49 3.44
CA VAL A 29 -11.16 9.19 2.92
C VAL A 29 -10.97 10.67 3.18
N VAL A 30 -11.25 11.48 2.15
CA VAL A 30 -11.35 12.94 2.22
C VAL A 30 -12.65 13.30 1.53
N LEU A 31 -13.46 14.16 2.15
CA LEU A 31 -14.71 14.61 1.55
C LEU A 31 -14.46 15.27 0.18
N PRO A 32 -15.33 15.06 -0.82
CA PRO A 32 -15.08 15.50 -2.20
C PRO A 32 -14.69 16.97 -2.35
N GLU A 33 -15.37 17.87 -1.63
CA GLU A 33 -15.15 19.31 -1.64
C GLU A 33 -13.76 19.73 -1.12
N TRP A 34 -13.05 18.83 -0.44
CA TRP A 34 -11.70 19.04 0.10
C TRP A 34 -10.61 18.28 -0.69
N GLN A 35 -10.99 17.56 -1.75
CA GLN A 35 -10.02 16.86 -2.60
C GLN A 35 -9.27 17.83 -3.51
N GLY A 36 -8.04 17.49 -3.90
CA GLY A 36 -7.18 18.36 -4.72
C GLY A 36 -6.49 19.50 -3.94
N ALA A 37 -7.04 19.94 -2.81
CA ALA A 37 -6.46 21.00 -1.95
C ALA A 37 -5.28 20.55 -1.07
N GLY A 38 -4.85 19.28 -1.19
CA GLY A 38 -3.77 18.70 -0.40
C GLY A 38 -4.16 18.33 1.05
N VAL A 39 -5.43 18.39 1.41
CA VAL A 39 -5.92 17.98 2.75
C VAL A 39 -5.56 16.52 3.04
N GLY A 40 -5.81 15.62 2.08
CA GLY A 40 -5.55 14.19 2.26
C GLY A 40 -4.08 13.85 2.52
N THR A 41 -3.15 14.48 1.80
CA THR A 41 -1.71 14.23 1.99
C THR A 41 -1.20 14.81 3.30
N ARG A 42 -1.60 16.04 3.67
CA ARG A 42 -1.24 16.63 4.97
C ARG A 42 -1.78 15.80 6.13
N PHE A 43 -3.04 15.39 6.06
CA PHE A 43 -3.66 14.54 7.07
C PHE A 43 -2.98 13.18 7.16
N LEU A 44 -2.72 12.51 6.03
CA LEU A 44 -2.01 11.24 6.01
C LEU A 44 -0.60 11.34 6.60
N ASN A 45 0.16 12.40 6.28
CA ASN A 45 1.49 12.63 6.84
C ASN A 45 1.44 12.77 8.36
N GLY A 46 0.51 13.58 8.88
CA GLY A 46 0.35 13.77 10.33
C GLY A 46 0.03 12.46 11.04
N CYS A 47 -0.90 11.66 10.51
CA CYS A 47 -1.17 10.35 11.08
C CYS A 47 0.04 9.41 10.96
N ALA A 48 0.75 9.39 9.83
CA ALA A 48 1.90 8.53 9.63
C ALA A 48 3.06 8.87 10.59
N GLU A 49 3.26 10.16 10.87
CA GLU A 49 4.21 10.68 11.85
C GLU A 49 3.85 10.25 13.28
N MET A 50 2.57 10.33 13.68
CA MET A 50 2.12 9.80 14.97
C MET A 50 2.43 8.31 15.12
N TRP A 51 2.17 7.51 14.07
CA TRP A 51 2.53 6.08 14.08
C TRP A 51 4.04 5.87 14.16
N LEU A 52 4.83 6.67 13.46
CA LEU A 52 6.29 6.61 13.50
C LEU A 52 6.83 6.88 14.90
N ARG A 53 6.25 7.85 15.63
CA ARG A 53 6.62 8.19 17.02
C ARG A 53 6.10 7.21 18.07
N GLY A 54 5.25 6.27 17.66
CA GLY A 54 4.61 5.34 18.60
C GLY A 54 3.40 5.92 19.33
N GLU A 55 2.87 7.06 18.89
CA GLU A 55 1.62 7.67 19.35
C GLU A 55 0.41 6.92 18.77
N ASN A 56 0.35 5.62 19.04
CA ASN A 56 -0.70 4.72 18.60
C ASN A 56 -1.11 3.79 19.74
N ARG A 57 -2.22 3.07 19.55
CA ARG A 57 -2.80 2.16 20.57
C ARG A 57 -1.83 1.09 21.09
N TYR A 58 -0.77 0.77 20.34
CA TYR A 58 0.23 -0.23 20.70
C TYR A 58 1.46 0.36 21.40
N ARG A 59 1.57 1.70 21.49
CA ARG A 59 2.72 2.42 22.04
C ARG A 59 4.05 1.96 21.46
N ARG A 60 4.07 1.66 20.16
CA ARG A 60 5.23 1.16 19.43
C ARG A 60 5.50 2.00 18.19
N PRO A 61 6.74 2.49 17.99
CA PRO A 61 7.16 3.12 16.75
C PRO A 61 6.96 2.19 15.56
N LEU A 62 6.12 2.58 14.59
CA LEU A 62 5.84 1.80 13.39
C LEU A 62 5.80 2.68 12.16
N ARG A 63 6.56 2.30 11.13
CA ARG A 63 6.48 2.97 9.83
C ARG A 63 5.14 2.67 9.17
N THR A 64 4.58 3.69 8.53
CA THR A 64 3.31 3.58 7.81
C THR A 64 3.54 3.08 6.38
N LEU A 65 2.73 2.11 5.94
CA LEU A 65 2.67 1.60 4.58
C LEU A 65 1.29 1.93 3.98
N ILE A 66 1.24 2.44 2.76
CA ILE A 66 0.01 2.63 2.00
C ILE A 66 0.12 2.04 0.61
N ASN A 67 -0.93 1.37 0.14
CA ASN A 67 -1.07 0.94 -1.24
C ASN A 67 -2.18 1.74 -1.90
N THR A 68 -1.93 2.28 -3.08
CA THR A 68 -2.91 3.07 -3.82
C THR A 68 -2.89 2.73 -5.31
N SER A 69 -4.08 2.72 -5.92
CA SER A 69 -4.25 2.76 -7.37
C SER A 69 -4.57 4.15 -7.90
N HIS A 70 -4.77 5.13 -7.01
CA HIS A 70 -5.17 6.48 -7.40
C HIS A 70 -3.94 7.26 -7.92
N PRO A 71 -3.92 7.65 -9.21
CA PRO A 71 -2.74 8.27 -9.82
C PRO A 71 -2.37 9.59 -9.17
N GLY A 72 -3.37 10.39 -8.74
CA GLY A 72 -3.14 11.67 -8.06
C GLY A 72 -2.42 11.49 -6.71
N LEU A 73 -2.83 10.50 -5.91
CA LEU A 73 -2.19 10.20 -4.63
C LEU A 73 -0.79 9.63 -4.87
N ALA A 74 -0.63 8.71 -5.82
CA ALA A 74 0.68 8.15 -6.14
C ALA A 74 1.68 9.24 -6.59
N ALA A 75 1.24 10.17 -7.44
CA ALA A 75 2.05 11.31 -7.86
C ALA A 75 2.40 12.24 -6.69
N ALA A 76 1.44 12.52 -5.81
CA ALA A 76 1.66 13.36 -4.64
C ALA A 76 2.64 12.72 -3.64
N LEU A 77 2.52 11.42 -3.38
CA LEU A 77 3.43 10.69 -2.50
C LEU A 77 4.85 10.61 -3.09
N ARG A 78 4.99 10.43 -4.41
CA ARG A 78 6.30 10.39 -5.08
C ARG A 78 7.05 11.72 -4.99
N ARG A 79 6.34 12.85 -4.97
CA ARG A 79 6.95 14.18 -4.81
C ARG A 79 7.26 14.54 -3.36
N ASN A 80 6.74 13.79 -2.39
CA ASN A 80 6.95 14.08 -0.98
C ASN A 80 8.20 13.34 -0.47
N PRO A 81 9.26 14.03 -0.01
CA PRO A 81 10.50 13.40 0.45
C PRO A 81 10.31 12.50 1.69
N GLN A 82 9.22 12.68 2.45
CA GLN A 82 8.90 11.84 3.60
C GLN A 82 8.38 10.45 3.19
N TRP A 83 8.17 10.20 1.90
CA TRP A 83 7.67 8.93 1.39
C TRP A 83 8.65 8.34 0.39
N THR A 84 8.80 7.02 0.44
CA THR A 84 9.52 6.27 -0.59
C THR A 84 8.59 5.25 -1.24
N GLN A 85 8.67 5.12 -2.56
CA GLN A 85 7.94 4.10 -3.29
C GLN A 85 8.65 2.75 -3.12
N VAL A 86 7.94 1.77 -2.54
CA VAL A 86 8.52 0.45 -2.18
C VAL A 86 8.03 -0.68 -3.08
N SER A 87 6.97 -0.44 -3.84
CA SER A 87 6.47 -1.40 -4.83
C SER A 87 5.68 -0.70 -5.93
N ALA A 88 5.70 -1.30 -7.12
CA ALA A 88 4.95 -0.86 -8.28
C ALA A 88 4.51 -2.10 -9.07
N ALA A 89 3.32 -2.61 -8.79
CA ALA A 89 2.70 -3.64 -9.61
C ALA A 89 1.83 -2.94 -10.64
N LEU A 90 2.47 -2.41 -11.70
CA LEU A 90 1.85 -1.60 -12.76
C LEU A 90 1.44 -2.41 -14.00
N TYR A 91 1.78 -3.69 -14.05
CA TYR A 91 1.45 -4.57 -15.18
C TYR A 91 1.23 -5.99 -14.66
N GLY A 92 0.68 -6.84 -15.54
CA GLY A 92 0.43 -8.23 -15.22
C GLY A 92 1.74 -8.98 -14.94
N ALA A 93 1.71 -9.89 -13.98
CA ALA A 93 2.85 -10.77 -13.73
C ALA A 93 3.11 -11.68 -14.94
N ASP A 94 4.37 -12.07 -15.13
CA ASP A 94 4.76 -12.98 -16.20
C ASP A 94 3.99 -14.32 -16.10
N LYS A 95 3.13 -14.56 -17.09
CA LYS A 95 2.31 -15.78 -17.20
C LYS A 95 3.17 -17.03 -17.37
N LEU A 96 4.36 -16.94 -17.96
CA LEU A 96 5.30 -18.05 -18.11
C LEU A 96 5.80 -18.51 -16.75
N ARG A 97 6.27 -17.57 -15.91
CA ARG A 97 6.70 -17.87 -14.54
C ARG A 97 5.59 -18.54 -13.73
N CYS A 98 4.35 -18.07 -13.87
CA CYS A 98 3.22 -18.67 -13.18
C CYS A 98 2.91 -20.08 -13.68
N ARG A 99 2.89 -20.30 -15.01
CA ARG A 99 2.73 -21.62 -15.63
C ARG A 99 3.79 -22.60 -15.13
N ASP A 100 5.05 -22.18 -15.08
CA ASP A 100 6.16 -23.04 -14.68
C ASP A 100 6.12 -23.38 -13.18
N SER A 101 5.63 -22.45 -12.34
CA SER A 101 5.33 -22.73 -10.92
C SER A 101 4.18 -23.74 -10.76
N LEU A 102 3.08 -23.57 -11.50
CA LEU A 102 1.94 -24.50 -11.49
C LEU A 102 2.35 -25.90 -11.97
N ARG A 103 3.17 -25.97 -13.02
CA ARG A 103 3.72 -27.24 -13.53
C ARG A 103 4.58 -27.93 -12.48
N ARG A 104 5.49 -27.21 -11.80
CA ARG A 104 6.31 -27.77 -10.71
C ARG A 104 5.46 -28.30 -9.55
N SER A 105 4.42 -27.56 -9.17
CA SER A 105 3.49 -28.00 -8.12
C SER A 105 2.71 -29.24 -8.55
N ALA A 106 2.18 -29.29 -9.77
CA ALA A 106 1.45 -30.44 -10.29
C ALA A 106 2.33 -31.71 -10.34
N LEU A 107 3.58 -31.59 -10.79
CA LEU A 107 4.57 -32.66 -10.78
C LEU A 107 4.85 -33.18 -9.36
N LYS A 108 5.04 -32.27 -8.39
CA LYS A 108 5.29 -32.64 -6.99
C LYS A 108 4.14 -33.44 -6.36
N HIS A 109 2.91 -33.22 -6.82
CA HIS A 109 1.72 -33.92 -6.32
C HIS A 109 1.28 -35.10 -7.21
N GLY A 110 2.15 -35.58 -8.13
CA GLY A 110 1.87 -36.75 -8.95
C GLY A 110 0.69 -36.57 -9.93
N LYS A 111 0.27 -35.33 -10.20
CA LYS A 111 -0.84 -35.05 -11.12
C LYS A 111 -0.36 -35.09 -12.56
N ASP A 112 -1.13 -35.75 -13.42
CA ASP A 112 -0.83 -35.83 -14.85
C ASP A 112 -0.74 -34.43 -15.48
N THR A 113 0.38 -34.17 -16.14
CA THR A 113 0.74 -32.85 -16.68
C THR A 113 -0.05 -32.48 -17.94
N GLY A 114 -0.83 -33.41 -18.50
CA GLY A 114 -1.67 -33.19 -19.68
C GLY A 114 -2.64 -32.01 -19.53
N LYS A 115 -3.30 -31.86 -18.37
CA LYS A 115 -4.17 -30.70 -18.07
C LYS A 115 -3.41 -29.45 -17.64
N ALA A 116 -2.22 -29.60 -17.06
CA ALA A 116 -1.38 -28.47 -16.62
C ALA A 116 -0.75 -27.70 -17.80
N ARG A 117 -0.62 -28.31 -18.99
CA ARG A 117 -0.14 -27.64 -20.22
C ARG A 117 -1.11 -26.58 -20.76
N SER A 118 -2.40 -26.66 -20.42
CA SER A 118 -3.44 -25.75 -20.92
C SER A 118 -3.76 -24.58 -19.96
N ALA A 119 -3.19 -24.56 -18.75
CA ALA A 119 -3.43 -23.48 -17.79
C ALA A 119 -2.61 -22.24 -18.19
N THR A 120 -3.28 -21.23 -18.75
CA THR A 120 -2.71 -19.89 -18.88
C THR A 120 -2.46 -19.37 -17.45
N GLY A 121 -1.20 -19.09 -17.10
CA GLY A 121 -0.83 -18.65 -15.76
C GLY A 121 -1.66 -17.44 -15.29
N TYR A 122 -1.84 -17.31 -13.97
CA TYR A 122 -2.59 -16.20 -13.38
C TYR A 122 -1.82 -14.87 -13.49
N GLY A 123 -2.55 -13.76 -13.46
CA GLY A 123 -1.95 -12.43 -13.25
C GLY A 123 -1.70 -11.59 -14.50
N GLY A 124 -2.29 -11.91 -15.66
CA GLY A 124 -2.12 -11.14 -16.89
C GLY A 124 -2.88 -9.81 -17.02
N HIS A 125 -3.55 -9.35 -15.97
CA HIS A 125 -4.34 -8.12 -16.00
C HIS A 125 -3.53 -6.95 -15.45
N PHE A 126 -3.78 -5.76 -16.00
CA PHE A 126 -3.23 -4.52 -15.48
C PHE A 126 -3.59 -4.37 -13.99
N ARG A 127 -2.57 -4.12 -13.17
CA ARG A 127 -2.76 -3.69 -11.79
C ARG A 127 -2.18 -2.29 -11.73
N ALA A 128 -2.85 -1.36 -11.08
CA ALA A 128 -2.34 0.00 -10.89
C ALA A 128 -1.79 0.19 -9.47
N VAL A 129 -1.43 -0.90 -8.78
CA VAL A 129 -1.18 -0.86 -7.33
C VAL A 129 0.26 -0.43 -7.07
N GLN A 130 0.39 0.70 -6.40
CA GLN A 130 1.66 1.30 -6.01
C GLN A 130 1.73 1.37 -4.50
N GLY A 131 2.82 0.86 -3.92
CA GLY A 131 3.06 0.87 -2.48
C GLY A 131 4.07 1.93 -2.09
N PHE A 132 3.77 2.68 -1.04
CA PHE A 132 4.62 3.72 -0.47
C PHE A 132 4.81 3.51 1.02
N ARG A 133 6.01 3.78 1.51
CA ARG A 133 6.36 3.73 2.93
C ARG A 133 6.73 5.13 3.42
N TYR A 134 6.21 5.48 4.58
CA TYR A 134 6.56 6.71 5.27
C TYR A 134 7.91 6.57 5.97
N LEU A 135 8.78 7.55 5.77
CA LEU A 135 10.11 7.66 6.35
C LEU A 135 10.17 8.64 7.52
N GLY A 136 9.25 9.61 7.57
CA GLY A 136 9.35 10.76 8.48
C GLY A 136 10.09 11.93 7.86
N ASN A 137 10.12 13.06 8.55
CA ASN A 137 11.14 14.07 8.32
C ASN A 137 12.44 13.47 8.86
N GLY A 138 13.46 13.29 8.02
CA GLY A 138 14.76 12.78 8.48
C GLY A 138 15.26 13.63 9.64
N GLN A 139 15.09 13.14 10.87
CA GLN A 139 15.88 13.54 12.01
C GLN A 139 17.04 12.58 12.00
N GLU A 140 18.10 12.97 11.28
CA GLU A 140 19.44 12.63 11.74
C GLU A 140 19.54 13.23 13.15
N GLU A 141 19.66 12.37 14.16
CA GLU A 141 20.24 12.76 15.45
C GLU A 141 21.70 13.17 15.25
#